data_AF-A0A947K106-F1
#
_entry.id   AF-A0A947K106-F1
#
_cell.length_a   1.000
_cell.length_b   1.000
_cell.length_c   1.000
_cell.angle_alpha   90.00
_cell.angle_beta   90.00
_cell.angle_gamma   90.00
#
_symmetry.space_group_name_H-M   'P 1'
#
loop_
_entity.id
_entity.type
_entity.pdbx_description
1 polymer ?
#
loop_
_entity_poly.entity_id
_entity_poly.type
_entity_poly.pdbx_seq_one_letter_code
_entity_poly.pdbx_strand_id
1 'polypeptide(L)'
;MTKHKKLKQWISECAKLCQPDKIVWCDGSQEERKRLEKEAFKINEIVKLDQKKLPGSVYHRTAQNDVARTEKLTYICTKNKRDAGPINNWMLPKEGYRRAYNIIRGSMKGRTMYVIPFSMGPIGSPFSKIGVELTDSIYVVLNMRIMTRMGKAVLDHLEKNQGEFTKCLHGKVDIDINNRLILHFPEDNTIISVNSGYGGNVLLGKKCLALRIASCQARDEGWLAEHMLIMGIEDPTGYITYIAAAFPSACGKTNLAMLVPPKGLRKKGYRIWTVGDDIAWMKIDSDGKLWAINPENGLFGVGPGTNSKTNPNMMAALKQDTIFTNVLLKPDKTVWWEDGDPPIPKRGIDWKGYPWKPGVLDENGKVITGAHPNARFTVPIQNVPTVTNRLEHHHGVPISAIIFGGRRAALAPLVYEALTWQHGVFMGATMASERTAAQFGKQGEVRHDPMAMRPFCGYNMGDYLKHWVNLGKKMTPPPRIFHVNWFRKDQNGNFLWPGFGDNLRVLEWVVRRCRGQADARKSLIGFVPHDYDLDLTGIKLPKNNLKQLFSVNKKDWAQELNGIKEFFSSLGKDLPQEMWSEYNLLKKRLD
;
A
#
# COMPACT_ATOMS: atom_id res chain seq x y z
N MET A 1 7.32 0.64 34.26
CA MET A 1 6.06 1.36 33.93
C MET A 1 6.43 2.66 33.24
N THR A 2 5.67 3.07 32.22
CA THR A 2 5.91 4.32 31.49
C THR A 2 5.77 5.57 32.39
N LYS A 3 6.53 6.62 32.09
CA LYS A 3 6.39 7.96 32.70
C LYS A 3 5.35 8.84 31.99
N HIS A 4 4.81 8.41 30.85
CA HIS A 4 3.84 9.18 30.09
C HIS A 4 2.42 9.07 30.67
N LYS A 5 1.89 10.17 31.23
CA LYS A 5 0.64 10.16 32.01
C LYS A 5 -0.59 9.74 31.19
N LYS A 6 -0.81 10.36 30.02
CA LYS A 6 -1.96 10.06 29.14
C LYS A 6 -1.97 8.60 28.68
N LEU A 7 -0.81 8.09 28.25
CA LEU A 7 -0.61 6.71 27.87
C LEU A 7 -0.92 5.73 29.02
N LYS A 8 -0.38 5.99 30.22
CA LYS A 8 -0.64 5.16 31.40
C LYS A 8 -2.13 5.10 31.73
N GLN A 9 -2.82 6.25 31.67
CA GLN A 9 -4.26 6.32 31.91
C GLN A 9 -5.04 5.51 30.87
N TRP A 10 -4.79 5.74 29.58
CA TRP A 10 -5.47 5.05 28.49
C TRP A 10 -5.28 3.52 28.55
N ILE A 11 -4.05 3.06 28.82
CA ILE A 11 -3.79 1.62 29.00
C ILE A 11 -4.56 1.07 30.20
N SER A 12 -4.65 1.80 31.31
CA SER A 12 -5.43 1.38 32.48
C SER A 12 -6.92 1.26 32.15
N GLU A 13 -7.48 2.20 31.40
CA GLU A 13 -8.87 2.18 30.94
C GLU A 13 -9.14 0.97 30.02
N CYS A 14 -8.26 0.73 29.03
CA CYS A 14 -8.36 -0.42 28.14
C CYS A 14 -8.19 -1.75 28.89
N ALA A 15 -7.26 -1.83 29.85
CA ALA A 15 -7.09 -3.03 30.66
C ALA A 15 -8.33 -3.34 31.52
N LYS A 16 -8.96 -2.31 32.12
CA LYS A 16 -10.22 -2.47 32.85
C LYS A 16 -11.36 -2.96 31.94
N LEU A 17 -11.41 -2.46 30.71
CA LEU A 17 -12.41 -2.86 29.72
C LEU A 17 -12.21 -4.31 29.23
N CYS A 18 -10.99 -4.64 28.79
CA CYS A 18 -10.67 -5.90 28.14
C CYS A 18 -10.39 -7.06 29.12
N GLN A 19 -10.00 -6.73 30.36
CA GLN A 19 -9.71 -7.67 31.46
C GLN A 19 -8.62 -8.72 31.12
N PRO A 20 -7.40 -8.32 30.69
CA PRO A 20 -6.31 -9.25 30.45
C PRO A 20 -5.72 -9.81 31.74
N ASP A 21 -5.17 -11.02 31.68
CA ASP A 21 -4.48 -11.65 32.82
C ASP A 21 -3.14 -10.96 33.12
N LYS A 22 -2.51 -10.45 32.07
CA LYS A 22 -1.20 -9.78 32.13
C LYS A 22 -1.11 -8.68 31.10
N ILE A 23 -0.38 -7.62 31.43
CA ILE A 23 0.05 -6.58 30.51
C ILE A 23 1.55 -6.73 30.26
N VAL A 24 1.95 -6.82 28.99
CA VAL A 24 3.36 -6.91 28.57
C VAL A 24 3.70 -5.72 27.67
N TRP A 25 4.76 -5.00 28.01
CA TRP A 25 5.28 -3.90 27.20
C TRP A 25 6.30 -4.44 26.21
N CYS A 26 6.05 -4.23 24.92
CA CYS A 26 6.95 -4.66 23.88
C CYS A 26 8.14 -3.71 23.77
N ASP A 27 9.35 -4.26 23.84
CA ASP A 27 10.60 -3.50 23.76
C ASP A 27 11.24 -3.53 22.36
N GLY A 28 10.79 -4.44 21.48
CA GLY A 28 11.28 -4.58 20.11
C GLY A 28 12.57 -5.40 19.96
N SER A 29 13.15 -5.87 21.06
CA SER A 29 14.42 -6.59 21.08
C SER A 29 14.36 -7.94 20.36
N GLN A 30 15.54 -8.50 20.06
CA GLN A 30 15.63 -9.83 19.48
C GLN A 30 15.32 -10.93 20.52
N GLU A 31 15.63 -10.66 21.79
CA GLU A 31 15.31 -11.50 22.94
C GLU A 31 13.80 -11.62 23.12
N GLU A 32 13.07 -10.49 23.04
CA GLU A 32 11.62 -10.46 23.04
C GLU A 32 11.03 -11.29 21.89
N ARG A 33 11.52 -11.07 20.66
CA ARG A 33 11.08 -11.85 19.50
C ARG A 33 11.23 -13.36 19.73
N LYS A 34 12.42 -13.81 20.17
CA LYS A 34 12.68 -15.24 20.44
C LYS A 34 11.76 -15.81 21.52
N ARG A 35 11.50 -15.02 22.58
CA ARG A 35 10.59 -15.41 23.67
C ARG A 35 9.16 -15.58 23.15
N LEU A 36 8.65 -14.60 22.42
CA LEU A 36 7.30 -14.62 21.85
C LEU A 36 7.13 -15.73 20.82
N GLU A 37 8.13 -15.96 19.96
CA GLU A 37 8.12 -17.09 19.02
C GLU A 37 8.04 -18.43 19.77
N LYS A 38 8.84 -18.61 20.84
CA LYS A 38 8.80 -19.83 21.67
C LYS A 38 7.43 -20.03 22.32
N GLU A 39 6.79 -18.97 22.81
CA GLU A 39 5.43 -19.01 23.35
C GLU A 39 4.42 -19.40 22.27
N ALA A 40 4.47 -18.75 21.10
CA ALA A 40 3.55 -18.99 19.99
C ALA A 40 3.72 -20.38 19.33
N PHE A 41 4.95 -20.94 19.32
CA PHE A 41 5.19 -22.33 18.88
C PHE A 41 4.52 -23.34 19.81
N LYS A 42 4.51 -23.11 21.14
CA LYS A 42 3.90 -24.04 22.10
C LYS A 42 2.39 -24.18 21.91
N ILE A 43 1.73 -23.10 21.48
CA ILE A 43 0.28 -23.06 21.25
C ILE A 43 -0.10 -23.23 19.77
N ASN A 44 0.87 -23.55 18.91
CA ASN A 44 0.70 -23.68 17.45
C ASN A 44 0.07 -22.45 16.76
N GLU A 45 0.21 -21.24 17.33
CA GLU A 45 -0.23 -20.01 16.65
C GLU A 45 0.67 -19.72 15.45
N ILE A 46 1.96 -20.03 15.55
CA ILE A 46 2.91 -20.01 14.44
C ILE A 46 3.69 -21.33 14.37
N VAL A 47 4.28 -21.61 13.21
CA VAL A 47 5.07 -22.81 12.94
C VAL A 47 6.49 -22.40 12.56
N LYS A 48 7.48 -23.06 13.17
CA LYS A 48 8.89 -22.87 12.83
C LYS A 48 9.21 -23.51 11.48
N LEU A 49 9.74 -22.73 10.54
CA LEU A 49 10.19 -23.21 9.23
C LEU A 49 11.61 -23.80 9.30
N ASP A 50 12.07 -24.39 8.20
CA ASP A 50 13.45 -24.86 8.05
C ASP A 50 14.43 -23.69 8.20
N GLN A 51 15.15 -23.64 9.31
CA GLN A 51 16.05 -22.53 9.63
C GLN A 51 17.36 -22.56 8.85
N LYS A 52 17.72 -23.67 8.18
CA LYS A 52 18.88 -23.69 7.27
C LYS A 52 18.53 -23.04 5.92
N LYS A 53 17.29 -23.21 5.46
CA LYS A 53 16.80 -22.68 4.18
C LYS A 53 16.15 -21.30 4.29
N LEU A 54 15.43 -21.06 5.40
CA LEU A 54 14.68 -19.84 5.70
C LEU A 54 14.98 -19.37 7.14
N PRO A 55 16.23 -18.96 7.44
CA PRO A 55 16.63 -18.54 8.79
C PRO A 55 15.76 -17.41 9.33
N GLY A 56 15.35 -17.53 10.60
CA GLY A 56 14.49 -16.56 11.27
C GLY A 56 13.04 -16.55 10.80
N SER A 57 12.69 -17.31 9.76
CA SER A 57 11.35 -17.29 9.18
C SER A 57 10.40 -18.23 9.91
N VAL A 58 9.13 -17.84 9.94
CA VAL A 58 8.03 -18.57 10.56
C VAL A 58 6.80 -18.57 9.65
N TYR A 59 5.89 -19.51 9.91
CA TYR A 59 4.64 -19.66 9.18
C TYR A 59 3.44 -19.44 10.09
N HIS A 60 2.42 -18.75 9.59
CA HIS A 60 1.14 -18.56 10.26
C HIS A 60 0.00 -19.00 9.34
N ARG A 61 -1.03 -19.60 9.93
CA ARG A 61 -2.29 -19.93 9.25
C ARG A 61 -3.42 -19.24 9.98
N THR A 62 -4.24 -18.52 9.25
CA THR A 62 -5.35 -17.77 9.83
C THR A 62 -6.61 -18.61 9.85
N ALA A 63 -7.64 -18.12 10.55
CA ALA A 63 -8.98 -18.69 10.45
C ALA A 63 -9.49 -18.56 9.01
N GLN A 64 -10.21 -19.58 8.50
CA GLN A 64 -10.67 -19.61 7.11
C GLN A 64 -11.66 -18.47 6.77
N ASN A 65 -12.37 -17.94 7.76
CA ASN A 65 -13.29 -16.80 7.65
C ASN A 65 -12.58 -15.43 7.82
N ASP A 66 -11.26 -15.40 7.97
CA ASP A 66 -10.48 -14.18 8.15
C ASP A 66 -9.16 -14.22 7.36
N VAL A 67 -9.27 -13.96 6.06
CA VAL A 67 -8.19 -14.12 5.08
C VAL A 67 -7.94 -12.87 4.23
N ALA A 68 -8.69 -11.79 4.48
CA ALA A 68 -8.63 -10.54 3.74
C ALA A 68 -9.20 -9.37 4.56
N ARG A 69 -8.94 -8.14 4.09
CA ARG A 69 -9.58 -6.95 4.64
C ARG A 69 -11.07 -6.96 4.33
N THR A 70 -11.88 -6.55 5.29
CA THR A 70 -13.34 -6.50 5.18
C THR A 70 -13.82 -5.06 4.96
N GLU A 71 -13.75 -4.57 3.72
CA GLU A 71 -14.09 -3.17 3.36
C GLU A 71 -15.49 -2.77 3.85
N LYS A 72 -16.49 -3.66 3.74
CA LYS A 72 -17.87 -3.41 4.20
C LYS A 72 -18.02 -3.25 5.73
N LEU A 73 -17.02 -3.73 6.49
CA LEU A 73 -16.98 -3.68 7.96
C LEU A 73 -15.94 -2.66 8.47
N THR A 74 -15.42 -1.84 7.55
CA THR A 74 -14.46 -0.78 7.84
C THR A 74 -15.18 0.56 7.80
N TYR A 75 -15.09 1.35 8.88
CA TYR A 75 -15.86 2.59 9.05
C TYR A 75 -14.97 3.78 9.38
N ILE A 76 -15.39 4.94 8.90
CA ILE A 76 -14.92 6.26 9.32
C ILE A 76 -16.00 6.87 10.24
N CYS A 77 -15.61 7.14 11.48
CA CYS A 77 -16.49 7.65 12.53
C CYS A 77 -16.17 9.12 12.81
N THR A 78 -16.84 10.00 12.07
CA THR A 78 -16.82 11.47 12.26
C THR A 78 -18.14 11.96 12.83
N LYS A 79 -18.16 13.11 13.51
CA LYS A 79 -19.40 13.68 14.05
C LYS A 79 -20.45 13.91 12.96
N ASN A 80 -20.04 14.42 11.80
CA ASN A 80 -20.92 14.59 10.65
C ASN A 80 -20.67 13.52 9.60
N LYS A 81 -21.75 12.94 9.06
CA LYS A 81 -21.70 11.96 7.96
C LYS A 81 -21.02 12.52 6.70
N ARG A 82 -21.20 13.82 6.42
CA ARG A 82 -20.57 14.51 5.29
C ARG A 82 -19.04 14.42 5.33
N ASP A 83 -18.45 14.49 6.52
CA ASP A 83 -16.98 14.53 6.68
C ASP A 83 -16.32 13.20 6.35
N ALA A 84 -17.05 12.07 6.42
CA ALA A 84 -16.61 10.79 5.88
C ALA A 84 -16.80 10.72 4.35
N GLY A 85 -17.85 11.36 3.84
CA GLY A 85 -18.15 11.46 2.41
C GLY A 85 -18.76 10.18 1.80
N PRO A 86 -19.08 10.21 0.50
CA PRO A 86 -19.92 9.19 -0.15
C PRO A 86 -19.22 7.85 -0.43
N ILE A 87 -17.89 7.81 -0.35
CA ILE A 87 -17.10 6.60 -0.64
C ILE A 87 -16.78 5.76 0.60
N ASN A 88 -16.99 6.31 1.80
CA ASN A 88 -16.68 5.68 3.08
C ASN A 88 -17.95 5.14 3.73
N ASN A 89 -17.83 4.01 4.43
CA ASN A 89 -18.88 3.62 5.36
C ASN A 89 -18.78 4.51 6.60
N TRP A 90 -19.89 5.14 6.97
CA TRP A 90 -19.95 6.03 8.12
C TRP A 90 -20.74 5.42 9.26
N MET A 91 -20.30 5.67 10.49
CA MET A 91 -21.01 5.32 11.71
C MET A 91 -20.80 6.43 12.73
N LEU A 92 -21.86 6.82 13.46
CA LEU A 92 -21.75 7.84 14.49
C LEU A 92 -20.72 7.43 15.56
N PRO A 93 -19.80 8.31 16.00
CA PRO A 93 -18.74 7.94 16.94
C PRO A 93 -19.23 7.25 18.21
N LYS A 94 -20.28 7.79 18.84
CA LYS A 94 -20.90 7.20 20.04
C LYS A 94 -21.40 5.77 19.81
N GLU A 95 -21.96 5.50 18.63
CA GLU A 95 -22.40 4.15 18.27
C GLU A 95 -21.21 3.22 18.03
N GLY A 96 -20.18 3.70 17.31
CA GLY A 96 -18.94 2.95 17.08
C GLY A 96 -18.28 2.50 18.37
N TYR A 97 -18.06 3.44 19.31
CA TYR A 97 -17.53 3.13 20.64
C TYR A 97 -18.41 2.14 21.39
N ARG A 98 -19.73 2.36 21.44
CA ARG A 98 -20.67 1.46 22.13
C ARG A 98 -20.59 0.03 21.58
N ARG A 99 -20.63 -0.15 20.25
CA ARG A 99 -20.59 -1.46 19.61
C ARG A 99 -19.25 -2.16 19.86
N ALA A 100 -18.14 -1.49 19.59
CA ALA A 100 -16.82 -2.08 19.78
C ALA A 100 -16.52 -2.40 21.25
N TYR A 101 -16.91 -1.53 22.19
CA TYR A 101 -16.70 -1.78 23.62
C TYR A 101 -17.58 -2.89 24.16
N ASN A 102 -18.79 -3.07 23.64
CA ASN A 102 -19.61 -4.22 23.99
C ASN A 102 -18.96 -5.54 23.53
N ILE A 103 -18.34 -5.54 22.34
CA ILE A 103 -17.67 -6.72 21.78
C ILE A 103 -16.37 -7.06 22.53
N ILE A 104 -15.52 -6.06 22.83
CA ILE A 104 -14.19 -6.30 23.42
C ILE A 104 -14.21 -6.43 24.95
N ARG A 105 -15.35 -6.16 25.61
CA ARG A 105 -15.44 -6.19 27.06
C ARG A 105 -15.15 -7.58 27.59
N GLY A 106 -14.12 -7.68 28.43
CA GLY A 106 -13.68 -8.96 29.01
C GLY A 106 -13.10 -9.96 28.00
N SER A 107 -12.88 -9.57 26.74
CA SER A 107 -12.45 -10.49 25.68
C SER A 107 -11.01 -10.99 25.83
N MET A 108 -10.21 -10.35 26.71
CA MET A 108 -8.82 -10.71 26.96
C MET A 108 -8.61 -11.54 28.23
N LYS A 109 -9.69 -11.98 28.91
CA LYS A 109 -9.55 -12.96 30.00
C LYS A 109 -8.81 -14.21 29.50
N GLY A 110 -7.84 -14.71 30.27
CA GLY A 110 -7.00 -15.82 29.84
C GLY A 110 -5.92 -15.44 28.82
N ARG A 111 -5.80 -14.16 28.45
CA ARG A 111 -4.87 -13.66 27.42
C ARG A 111 -3.98 -12.55 27.97
N THR A 112 -2.82 -12.39 27.34
CA THR A 112 -1.93 -11.25 27.58
C THR A 112 -2.35 -10.08 26.69
N MET A 113 -2.44 -8.89 27.27
CA MET A 113 -2.49 -7.64 26.50
C MET A 113 -1.05 -7.16 26.26
N TYR A 114 -0.65 -7.12 25.00
CA TYR A 114 0.61 -6.55 24.56
C TYR A 114 0.44 -5.06 24.28
N VAL A 115 1.36 -4.25 24.79
CA VAL A 115 1.48 -2.82 24.52
C VAL A 115 2.60 -2.64 23.50
N ILE A 116 2.27 -2.19 22.30
CA ILE A 116 3.21 -2.01 21.19
C ILE A 116 3.36 -0.50 20.91
N PRO A 117 4.36 0.19 21.48
CA PRO A 117 4.74 1.52 21.03
C PRO A 117 5.40 1.42 19.66
N PHE A 118 4.95 2.21 18.68
CA PHE A 118 5.55 2.22 17.35
C PHE A 118 5.56 3.62 16.70
N SER A 119 6.56 3.85 15.86
CA SER A 119 6.70 5.04 15.02
C SER A 119 6.45 4.66 13.57
N MET A 120 5.53 5.40 12.95
CA MET A 120 5.37 5.46 11.51
C MET A 120 6.33 6.54 10.99
N GLY A 121 7.36 6.11 10.25
CA GLY A 121 8.49 6.93 9.84
C GLY A 121 9.66 6.94 10.82
N PRO A 122 10.82 7.49 10.42
CA PRO A 122 12.02 7.56 11.25
C PRO A 122 11.72 8.26 12.59
N ILE A 123 12.18 7.69 13.70
CA ILE A 123 11.82 8.18 15.05
C ILE A 123 12.29 9.62 15.21
N GLY A 124 11.35 10.50 15.59
CA GLY A 124 11.61 11.92 15.80
C GLY A 124 11.67 12.77 14.53
N SER A 125 11.48 12.18 13.35
CA SER A 125 11.29 12.94 12.10
C SER A 125 10.08 13.86 12.21
N PRO A 126 10.11 15.07 11.61
CA PRO A 126 8.96 15.96 11.53
C PRO A 126 7.82 15.39 10.67
N PHE A 127 8.08 14.30 9.93
CA PHE A 127 7.08 13.54 9.20
C PHE A 127 6.49 12.40 10.04
N SER A 128 7.18 11.97 11.10
CA SER A 128 6.79 10.77 11.83
C SER A 128 5.54 10.98 12.69
N LYS A 129 4.79 9.91 12.89
CA LYS A 129 3.67 9.86 13.85
C LYS A 129 3.82 8.63 14.71
N ILE A 130 3.55 8.80 16.00
CA ILE A 130 3.60 7.71 16.97
C ILE A 130 2.21 7.11 17.15
N GLY A 131 2.14 5.79 17.22
CA GLY A 131 0.98 5.04 17.65
C GLY A 131 1.34 4.12 18.81
N VAL A 132 0.33 3.76 19.60
CA VAL A 132 0.46 2.65 20.56
C VAL A 132 -0.67 1.67 20.28
N GLU A 133 -0.31 0.44 19.95
CA GLU A 133 -1.25 -0.64 19.70
C GLU A 133 -1.37 -1.58 20.90
N LEU A 134 -2.59 -1.75 21.40
CA LEU A 134 -2.95 -2.75 22.40
C LEU A 134 -3.57 -3.96 21.70
N THR A 135 -3.02 -5.14 21.91
CA THR A 135 -3.46 -6.37 21.21
C THR A 135 -3.30 -7.60 22.08
N ASP A 136 -4.12 -8.63 21.84
CA ASP A 136 -4.03 -9.95 22.47
C ASP A 136 -3.43 -11.03 21.55
N SER A 137 -2.73 -10.63 20.48
CA SER A 137 -2.15 -11.53 19.48
C SER A 137 -0.63 -11.39 19.38
N ILE A 138 0.09 -12.50 19.58
CA ILE A 138 1.54 -12.56 19.34
C ILE A 138 1.86 -12.37 17.85
N TYR A 139 1.04 -12.94 16.97
CA TYR A 139 1.18 -12.73 15.52
C TYR A 139 1.19 -11.24 15.15
N VAL A 140 0.30 -10.44 15.75
CA VAL A 140 0.27 -8.98 15.55
C VAL A 140 1.57 -8.34 16.03
N VAL A 141 2.04 -8.67 17.24
CA VAL A 141 3.30 -8.15 17.80
C VAL A 141 4.48 -8.42 16.86
N LEU A 142 4.63 -9.67 16.39
CA LEU A 142 5.73 -10.08 15.52
C LEU A 142 5.68 -9.37 14.16
N ASN A 143 4.49 -9.18 13.58
CA ASN A 143 4.34 -8.42 12.34
C ASN A 143 4.62 -6.93 12.54
N MET A 144 4.10 -6.32 13.60
CA MET A 144 4.31 -4.89 13.89
C MET A 144 5.79 -4.58 14.14
N ARG A 145 6.54 -5.52 14.74
CA ARG A 145 8.00 -5.41 14.88
C ARG A 145 8.73 -5.30 13.52
N ILE A 146 8.22 -5.94 12.48
CA ILE A 146 8.77 -5.83 11.12
C ILE A 146 8.23 -4.60 10.41
N MET A 147 6.92 -4.37 10.47
CA MET A 147 6.23 -3.35 9.68
C MET A 147 6.46 -1.93 10.16
N THR A 148 6.88 -1.74 11.40
CA THR A 148 7.06 -0.43 12.03
C THR A 148 8.38 -0.34 12.78
N ARG A 149 8.79 0.87 13.15
CA ARG A 149 9.85 1.05 14.14
C ARG A 149 9.20 0.90 15.51
N MET A 150 9.48 -0.19 16.21
CA MET A 150 8.69 -0.63 17.36
C MET A 150 9.54 -0.75 18.62
N GLY A 151 8.95 -0.45 19.78
CA GLY A 151 9.50 -0.77 21.09
C GLY A 151 10.11 0.41 21.83
N LYS A 152 11.19 0.14 22.58
CA LYS A 152 11.72 1.04 23.61
C LYS A 152 12.10 2.43 23.09
N ALA A 153 12.78 2.51 21.96
CA ALA A 153 13.23 3.79 21.39
C ALA A 153 12.05 4.75 21.08
N VAL A 154 10.89 4.21 20.69
CA VAL A 154 9.68 4.99 20.47
C VAL A 154 9.08 5.44 21.79
N LEU A 155 9.03 4.55 22.78
CA LEU A 155 8.51 4.88 24.11
C LEU A 155 9.37 5.98 24.78
N ASP A 156 10.69 5.87 24.70
CA ASP A 156 11.63 6.86 25.24
C ASP A 156 11.41 8.23 24.56
N HIS A 157 11.23 8.26 23.24
CA HIS A 157 10.93 9.49 22.51
C HIS A 157 9.57 10.09 22.90
N LEU A 158 8.54 9.25 23.03
CA LEU A 158 7.19 9.67 23.44
C LEU A 158 7.21 10.26 24.85
N GLU A 159 7.90 9.61 25.79
CA GLU A 159 8.04 10.07 27.18
C GLU A 159 8.81 11.38 27.30
N LYS A 160 9.93 11.51 26.59
CA LYS A 160 10.77 12.72 26.60
C LYS A 160 9.98 13.96 26.22
N ASN A 161 9.06 13.83 25.26
CA ASN A 161 8.31 14.96 24.71
C ASN A 161 6.89 15.09 25.29
N GLN A 162 6.43 14.15 26.13
CA GLN A 162 5.01 14.00 26.49
C GLN A 162 4.08 14.13 25.25
N GLY A 163 4.51 13.49 24.17
CA GLY A 163 3.92 13.69 22.84
C GLY A 163 2.54 13.06 22.67
N GLU A 164 1.85 13.48 21.61
CA GLU A 164 0.61 12.82 21.21
C GLU A 164 0.89 11.47 20.53
N PHE A 165 -0.05 10.55 20.66
CA PHE A 165 0.02 9.23 20.02
C PHE A 165 -1.35 8.81 19.52
N THR A 166 -1.37 8.04 18.44
CA THR A 166 -2.60 7.39 17.94
C THR A 166 -2.94 6.22 18.84
N LYS A 167 -4.16 6.22 19.37
CA LYS A 167 -4.69 5.15 20.22
C LYS A 167 -5.18 4.00 19.36
N CYS A 168 -4.49 2.87 19.34
CA CYS A 168 -4.85 1.70 18.55
C CYS A 168 -5.27 0.56 19.49
N LEU A 169 -6.54 0.18 19.49
CA LEU A 169 -7.05 -0.95 20.28
C LEU A 169 -7.47 -2.10 19.37
N HIS A 170 -6.89 -3.26 19.59
CA HIS A 170 -7.19 -4.49 18.87
C HIS A 170 -7.55 -5.62 19.84
N GLY A 171 -8.58 -6.40 19.49
CA GLY A 171 -8.88 -7.67 20.15
C GLY A 171 -9.28 -8.73 19.15
N LYS A 172 -8.66 -9.91 19.22
CA LYS A 172 -9.06 -11.08 18.42
C LYS A 172 -10.50 -11.48 18.70
N VAL A 173 -10.90 -11.39 19.98
CA VAL A 173 -12.21 -11.85 20.47
C VAL A 173 -12.43 -13.30 19.99
N ASP A 174 -13.45 -13.55 19.16
CA ASP A 174 -13.81 -14.88 18.65
C ASP A 174 -13.57 -15.02 17.13
N ILE A 175 -13.05 -13.97 16.47
CA ILE A 175 -12.85 -13.91 15.02
C ILE A 175 -14.19 -14.11 14.26
N ASP A 176 -15.30 -13.70 14.87
CA ASP A 176 -16.63 -13.77 14.25
C ASP A 176 -16.82 -12.63 13.24
N ILE A 177 -16.98 -13.00 11.97
CA ILE A 177 -17.18 -12.06 10.87
C ILE A 177 -18.44 -11.19 11.06
N ASN A 178 -19.48 -11.69 11.73
CA ASN A 178 -20.73 -10.95 11.93
C ASN A 178 -20.57 -9.82 12.97
N ASN A 179 -19.61 -9.97 13.88
CA ASN A 179 -19.27 -9.00 14.91
C ASN A 179 -17.93 -8.29 14.64
N ARG A 180 -17.41 -8.38 13.41
CA ARG A 180 -16.16 -7.72 13.02
C ARG A 180 -16.38 -6.25 12.73
N LEU A 181 -15.54 -5.40 13.32
CA LEU A 181 -15.55 -3.95 13.11
C LEU A 181 -14.12 -3.43 13.04
N ILE A 182 -13.85 -2.58 12.05
CA ILE A 182 -12.60 -1.82 11.94
C ILE A 182 -12.98 -0.34 11.88
N LEU A 183 -12.87 0.34 13.02
CA LEU A 183 -13.37 1.69 13.25
C LEU A 183 -12.21 2.69 13.33
N HIS A 184 -12.37 3.83 12.68
CA HIS A 184 -11.43 4.94 12.72
C HIS A 184 -12.16 6.17 13.23
N PHE A 185 -11.61 6.84 14.25
CA PHE A 185 -12.16 8.04 14.86
C PHE A 185 -11.15 9.17 14.63
N PRO A 186 -11.19 9.87 13.48
CA PRO A 186 -10.17 10.86 13.14
C PRO A 186 -10.04 11.98 14.17
N GLU A 187 -11.18 12.47 14.67
CA GLU A 187 -11.24 13.57 15.66
C GLU A 187 -10.65 13.19 17.03
N ASP A 188 -10.70 11.89 17.38
CA ASP A 188 -10.21 11.37 18.66
C ASP A 188 -8.81 10.72 18.55
N ASN A 189 -8.21 10.78 17.35
CA ASN A 189 -6.96 10.10 17.00
C ASN A 189 -6.92 8.63 17.44
N THR A 190 -8.02 7.90 17.17
CA THR A 190 -8.26 6.56 17.72
C THR A 190 -8.66 5.56 16.62
N ILE A 191 -8.18 4.32 16.76
CA ILE A 191 -8.49 3.18 15.91
C ILE A 191 -8.94 2.03 16.82
N ILE A 192 -10.06 1.38 16.49
CA ILE A 192 -10.52 0.17 17.20
C ILE A 192 -10.81 -0.94 16.19
N SER A 193 -10.22 -2.10 16.40
CA SER A 193 -10.44 -3.30 15.60
C SER A 193 -10.81 -4.48 16.47
N VAL A 194 -11.91 -5.17 16.14
CA VAL A 194 -12.40 -6.33 16.89
C VAL A 194 -12.79 -7.47 15.95
N ASN A 195 -12.67 -8.71 16.43
CA ASN A 195 -13.07 -9.93 15.72
C ASN A 195 -12.30 -10.19 14.41
N SER A 196 -11.00 -9.89 14.38
CA SER A 196 -10.10 -10.26 13.29
C SER A 196 -8.72 -10.62 13.85
N GLY A 197 -7.97 -11.44 13.12
CA GLY A 197 -6.55 -11.76 13.30
C GLY A 197 -5.71 -11.50 12.04
N TYR A 198 -6.28 -10.89 10.98
CA TYR A 198 -5.66 -10.88 9.65
C TYR A 198 -5.21 -9.49 9.14
N GLY A 199 -3.92 -9.40 8.78
CA GLY A 199 -3.36 -8.36 7.91
C GLY A 199 -3.79 -6.93 8.26
N GLY A 200 -4.29 -6.17 7.28
CA GLY A 200 -4.65 -4.76 7.47
C GLY A 200 -5.81 -4.48 8.42
N ASN A 201 -6.51 -5.50 8.93
CA ASN A 201 -7.51 -5.33 9.99
C ASN A 201 -6.85 -5.24 11.38
N VAL A 202 -5.66 -5.82 11.55
CA VAL A 202 -5.00 -5.99 12.85
C VAL A 202 -3.61 -5.39 12.92
N LEU A 203 -2.98 -5.08 11.78
CA LEU A 203 -1.72 -4.32 11.75
C LEU A 203 -2.10 -2.85 11.67
N LEU A 204 -2.45 -2.24 12.81
CA LEU A 204 -3.14 -0.94 12.83
C LEU A 204 -2.23 0.21 12.38
N GLY A 205 -0.91 0.03 12.43
CA GLY A 205 0.05 0.93 11.77
C GLY A 205 -0.12 0.97 10.24
N LYS A 206 -0.47 -0.15 9.59
CA LYS A 206 -0.34 -0.32 8.13
C LYS A 206 -1.31 0.51 7.29
N LYS A 207 -2.62 0.25 7.32
CA LYS A 207 -3.60 1.05 6.53
C LYS A 207 -4.46 1.94 7.41
N CYS A 208 -4.74 1.52 8.64
CA CYS A 208 -5.60 2.25 9.55
C CYS A 208 -4.95 3.57 9.99
N LEU A 209 -3.70 3.53 10.47
CA LEU A 209 -2.93 4.74 10.73
C LEU A 209 -2.34 5.31 9.45
N ALA A 210 -1.51 4.55 8.70
CA ALA A 210 -0.70 5.13 7.62
C ALA A 210 -1.47 5.82 6.49
N LEU A 211 -2.75 5.50 6.29
CA LEU A 211 -3.59 6.15 5.27
C LEU A 211 -4.84 6.78 5.86
N ARG A 212 -5.68 6.05 6.61
CA ARG A 212 -6.99 6.59 7.02
C ARG A 212 -6.85 7.73 8.01
N ILE A 213 -6.31 7.46 9.21
CA ILE A 213 -6.06 8.50 10.21
C ILE A 213 -5.05 9.53 9.68
N ALA A 214 -3.96 9.07 9.05
CA ALA A 214 -2.94 9.95 8.51
C ALA A 214 -3.47 10.91 7.45
N SER A 215 -4.40 10.52 6.57
CA SER A 215 -4.95 11.44 5.57
C SER A 215 -5.75 12.59 6.20
N CYS A 216 -6.44 12.34 7.32
CA CYS A 216 -7.10 13.40 8.09
C CYS A 216 -6.09 14.32 8.76
N GLN A 217 -5.06 13.75 9.41
CA GLN A 217 -3.95 14.52 9.99
C GLN A 217 -3.25 15.36 8.92
N ALA A 218 -3.03 14.79 7.74
CA ALA A 218 -2.39 15.42 6.59
C ALA A 218 -3.20 16.60 6.05
N ARG A 219 -4.53 16.47 5.99
CA ARG A 219 -5.42 17.59 5.68
C ARG A 219 -5.27 18.73 6.69
N ASP A 220 -5.34 18.40 7.98
CA ASP A 220 -5.37 19.39 9.05
C ASP A 220 -4.01 20.09 9.24
N GLU A 221 -2.91 19.39 8.95
CA GLU A 221 -1.54 19.88 9.15
C GLU A 221 -0.84 20.32 7.85
N GLY A 222 -1.48 20.19 6.68
CA GLY A 222 -0.94 20.68 5.41
C GLY A 222 0.12 19.79 4.75
N TRP A 223 -0.06 18.47 4.73
CA TRP A 223 0.80 17.50 4.03
C TRP A 223 -0.05 16.41 3.34
N LEU A 224 0.56 15.35 2.77
CA LEU A 224 -0.13 14.28 2.03
C LEU A 224 0.21 12.89 2.57
N ALA A 225 -0.79 12.07 2.84
CA ALA A 225 -0.63 10.66 3.21
C ALA A 225 -1.19 9.76 2.09
N GLU A 226 -0.32 9.14 1.30
CA GLU A 226 -0.68 8.61 0.00
C GLU A 226 -0.33 7.14 -0.19
N HIS A 227 -1.17 6.46 -0.97
CA HIS A 227 -0.99 5.05 -1.32
C HIS A 227 0.01 4.87 -2.47
N MET A 228 1.24 5.35 -2.26
CA MET A 228 2.29 5.40 -3.26
C MET A 228 3.51 4.59 -2.87
N LEU A 229 4.11 3.91 -3.85
CA LEU A 229 5.51 3.52 -3.73
C LEU A 229 6.40 4.77 -3.78
N ILE A 230 7.63 4.65 -3.27
CA ILE A 230 8.71 5.62 -3.49
C ILE A 230 9.93 4.86 -3.99
N MET A 231 10.50 5.30 -5.11
CA MET A 231 11.72 4.73 -5.67
C MET A 231 12.67 5.83 -6.16
N GLY A 232 13.97 5.59 -6.02
CA GLY A 232 15.04 6.37 -6.63
C GLY A 232 15.53 5.71 -7.92
N ILE A 233 15.75 6.52 -8.95
CA ILE A 233 16.32 6.11 -10.23
C ILE A 233 17.66 6.82 -10.35
N GLU A 234 18.74 6.05 -10.22
CA GLU A 234 20.11 6.52 -10.44
C GLU A 234 20.45 6.35 -11.92
N ASP A 235 20.88 7.43 -12.55
CA ASP A 235 21.32 7.41 -13.94
C ASP A 235 22.84 7.16 -14.04
N PRO A 236 23.40 7.03 -15.26
CA PRO A 236 24.84 6.77 -15.47
C PRO A 236 25.80 7.83 -14.90
N THR A 237 25.32 9.04 -14.59
CA THR A 237 26.11 10.11 -13.97
C THR A 237 26.16 9.99 -12.44
N GLY A 238 25.39 9.07 -11.86
CA GLY A 238 25.24 8.88 -10.41
C GLY A 238 24.16 9.76 -9.77
N TYR A 239 23.46 10.60 -10.54
CA TYR A 239 22.38 11.42 -10.00
C TYR A 239 21.12 10.57 -9.78
N ILE A 240 20.52 10.69 -8.59
CA ILE A 240 19.31 9.96 -8.20
C ILE A 240 18.09 10.89 -8.29
N THR A 241 17.13 10.52 -9.15
CA THR A 241 15.80 11.15 -9.17
C THR A 241 14.81 10.29 -8.42
N TYR A 242 14.11 10.83 -7.43
CA TYR A 242 13.07 10.10 -6.70
C TYR A 242 11.67 10.41 -7.27
N ILE A 243 10.88 9.35 -7.38
CA ILE A 243 9.49 9.41 -7.84
C ILE A 243 8.58 8.74 -6.82
N ALA A 244 7.34 9.22 -6.73
CA ALA A 244 6.26 8.57 -6.01
C ALA A 244 5.22 8.05 -7.01
N ALA A 245 4.68 6.85 -6.81
CA ALA A 245 3.71 6.30 -7.77
C ALA A 245 2.56 5.53 -7.12
N ALA A 246 1.32 5.92 -7.48
CA ALA A 246 0.08 5.31 -7.00
C ALA A 246 -0.49 4.37 -8.06
N PHE A 247 -0.79 3.15 -7.62
CA PHE A 247 -1.40 2.10 -8.44
C PHE A 247 -2.43 1.34 -7.61
N PRO A 248 -3.63 1.05 -8.15
CA PRO A 248 -4.54 0.11 -7.54
C PRO A 248 -3.92 -1.29 -7.41
N SER A 249 -4.57 -2.16 -6.63
CA SER A 249 -4.20 -3.56 -6.53
C SER A 249 -4.08 -4.23 -7.92
N ALA A 250 -3.16 -5.19 -8.06
CA ALA A 250 -2.91 -5.94 -9.30
C ALA A 250 -2.41 -5.11 -10.50
N CYS A 251 -1.86 -3.91 -10.26
CA CYS A 251 -1.24 -3.06 -11.28
C CYS A 251 0.30 -2.99 -11.23
N GLY A 252 0.95 -3.89 -10.46
CA GLY A 252 2.41 -4.07 -10.48
C GLY A 252 3.22 -3.12 -9.58
N LYS A 253 2.60 -2.51 -8.57
CA LYS A 253 3.25 -1.54 -7.66
C LYS A 253 4.56 -2.05 -7.03
N THR A 254 4.53 -3.23 -6.40
CA THR A 254 5.72 -3.85 -5.79
C THR A 254 6.81 -4.21 -6.81
N ASN A 255 6.43 -4.64 -8.01
CA ASN A 255 7.40 -4.91 -9.09
C ASN A 255 8.08 -3.63 -9.58
N LEU A 256 7.36 -2.51 -9.59
CA LEU A 256 7.93 -1.22 -9.98
C LEU A 256 8.86 -0.67 -8.89
N ALA A 257 8.47 -0.75 -7.61
CA ALA A 257 9.26 -0.28 -6.49
C ALA A 257 10.64 -0.97 -6.40
N MET A 258 10.70 -2.24 -6.80
CA MET A 258 11.90 -3.08 -6.77
C MET A 258 12.39 -3.46 -8.18
N LEU A 259 12.11 -2.60 -9.16
CA LEU A 259 12.39 -2.87 -10.56
C LEU A 259 13.86 -3.27 -10.78
N VAL A 260 14.06 -4.29 -11.62
CA VAL A 260 15.39 -4.65 -12.12
C VAL A 260 15.61 -3.99 -13.48
N PRO A 261 16.63 -3.13 -13.64
CA PRO A 261 16.93 -2.51 -14.92
C PRO A 261 17.07 -3.55 -16.04
N PRO A 262 16.48 -3.32 -17.23
CA PRO A 262 16.63 -4.22 -18.36
C PRO A 262 18.08 -4.20 -18.83
N LYS A 263 18.53 -5.29 -19.47
CA LYS A 263 19.95 -5.48 -19.85
C LYS A 263 20.57 -4.27 -20.56
N GLY A 264 19.81 -3.61 -21.44
CA GLY A 264 20.25 -2.41 -22.17
C GLY A 264 20.58 -1.24 -21.23
N LEU A 265 19.64 -0.83 -20.38
CA LEU A 265 19.83 0.29 -19.44
C LEU A 265 20.79 -0.05 -18.30
N ARG A 266 20.79 -1.31 -17.83
CA ARG A 266 21.74 -1.76 -16.80
C ARG A 266 23.19 -1.60 -17.26
N LYS A 267 23.48 -1.94 -18.53
CA LYS A 267 24.81 -1.76 -19.13
C LYS A 267 25.24 -0.30 -19.22
N LYS A 268 24.27 0.62 -19.35
CA LYS A 268 24.54 2.07 -19.34
C LYS A 268 24.86 2.60 -17.94
N GLY A 269 24.56 1.85 -16.88
CA GLY A 269 24.84 2.24 -15.49
C GLY A 269 23.60 2.58 -14.66
N TYR A 270 22.38 2.42 -15.19
CA TYR A 270 21.17 2.69 -14.42
C TYR A 270 21.00 1.75 -13.21
N ARG A 271 20.60 2.31 -12.07
CA ARG A 271 20.30 1.58 -10.83
C ARG A 271 18.98 2.06 -10.21
N ILE A 272 18.37 1.19 -9.41
CA ILE A 272 17.11 1.45 -8.72
C ILE A 272 17.33 1.37 -7.21
N TRP A 273 16.72 2.29 -6.49
CA TRP A 273 16.76 2.38 -5.03
C TRP A 273 15.34 2.31 -4.46
N THR A 274 15.02 1.24 -3.74
CA THR A 274 13.73 1.02 -3.09
C THR A 274 13.66 1.86 -1.80
N VAL A 275 12.70 2.79 -1.72
CA VAL A 275 12.43 3.54 -0.48
C VAL A 275 11.20 2.97 0.23
N GLY A 276 10.16 2.62 -0.54
CA GLY A 276 8.96 1.93 -0.05
C GLY A 276 8.09 1.47 -1.22
N ASP A 277 7.29 0.43 -1.03
CA ASP A 277 6.44 -0.11 -2.11
C ASP A 277 4.95 0.16 -1.93
N ASP A 278 4.54 0.77 -0.81
CA ASP A 278 3.13 0.84 -0.43
C ASP A 278 2.60 2.23 -0.06
N ILE A 279 3.27 2.92 0.87
CA ILE A 279 2.83 4.20 1.45
C ILE A 279 3.91 5.28 1.29
N ALA A 280 3.48 6.51 1.00
CA ALA A 280 4.31 7.70 1.02
C ALA A 280 3.67 8.79 1.90
N TRP A 281 4.43 9.35 2.84
CA TRP A 281 4.04 10.57 3.54
C TRP A 281 4.88 11.72 3.00
N MET A 282 4.19 12.72 2.45
CA MET A 282 4.82 13.78 1.68
C MET A 282 4.49 15.16 2.24
N LYS A 283 5.50 16.00 2.46
CA LYS A 283 5.36 17.33 3.05
C LYS A 283 6.23 18.32 2.29
N ILE A 284 5.77 19.57 2.21
CA ILE A 284 6.56 20.67 1.67
C ILE A 284 7.62 21.03 2.70
N ASP A 285 8.89 20.93 2.33
CA ASP A 285 10.01 21.29 3.21
C ASP A 285 10.39 22.78 3.03
N SER A 286 11.35 23.24 3.82
CA SER A 286 11.88 24.60 3.83
C SER A 286 12.41 25.09 2.48
N ASP A 287 12.79 24.19 1.56
CA ASP A 287 13.21 24.52 0.19
C ASP A 287 12.03 24.68 -0.79
N GLY A 288 10.79 24.58 -0.30
CA GLY A 288 9.57 24.70 -1.09
C GLY A 288 9.23 23.44 -1.91
N LYS A 289 10.06 22.40 -1.87
CA LYS A 289 9.82 21.15 -2.62
C LYS A 289 9.03 20.16 -1.78
N LEU A 290 8.42 19.20 -2.48
CA LEU A 290 7.74 18.07 -1.83
C LEU A 290 8.76 16.98 -1.49
N TRP A 291 8.89 16.68 -0.21
CA TRP A 291 9.74 15.60 0.30
C TRP A 291 8.89 14.44 0.80
N ALA A 292 9.40 13.22 0.75
CA ALA A 292 8.67 12.01 1.11
C ALA A 292 9.47 11.07 2.00
N ILE A 293 8.79 10.47 2.98
CA ILE A 293 9.27 9.30 3.70
C ILE A 293 8.40 8.08 3.40
N ASN A 294 8.98 6.88 3.54
CA ASN A 294 8.21 5.67 3.76
C ASN A 294 7.91 5.55 5.27
N PRO A 295 6.64 5.64 5.70
CA PRO A 295 6.31 5.50 7.11
C PRO A 295 6.45 4.05 7.62
N GLU A 296 6.45 3.05 6.74
CA GLU A 296 6.63 1.65 7.12
C GLU A 296 8.12 1.29 7.28
N ASN A 297 8.39 0.15 7.92
CA ASN A 297 9.74 -0.42 8.10
C ASN A 297 9.86 -1.85 7.53
N GLY A 298 8.78 -2.36 6.95
CA GLY A 298 8.70 -3.70 6.40
C GLY A 298 7.74 -3.74 5.22
N LEU A 299 7.71 -4.89 4.57
CA LEU A 299 6.93 -5.12 3.37
C LEU A 299 5.89 -6.21 3.65
N PHE A 300 4.64 -5.93 3.33
CA PHE A 300 3.51 -6.84 3.52
C PHE A 300 2.88 -7.21 2.17
N GLY A 301 3.64 -7.95 1.38
CA GLY A 301 3.32 -8.27 -0.01
C GLY A 301 2.43 -9.51 -0.18
N VAL A 302 1.83 -9.64 -1.36
CA VAL A 302 1.06 -10.83 -1.76
C VAL A 302 2.02 -11.90 -2.27
N GLY A 303 1.89 -13.12 -1.78
CA GLY A 303 2.67 -14.28 -2.22
C GLY A 303 2.39 -14.63 -3.68
N PRO A 304 1.17 -15.10 -4.01
CA PRO A 304 0.81 -15.50 -5.38
C PRO A 304 1.21 -14.51 -6.46
N GLY A 305 1.88 -15.00 -7.50
CA GLY A 305 2.44 -14.18 -8.60
C GLY A 305 3.83 -13.59 -8.35
N THR A 306 4.34 -13.59 -7.11
CA THR A 306 5.71 -13.17 -6.80
C THR A 306 6.68 -14.33 -7.09
N ASN A 307 7.67 -14.10 -7.96
CA ASN A 307 8.64 -15.12 -8.35
C ASN A 307 9.98 -14.50 -8.81
N SER A 308 11.01 -15.32 -8.99
CA SER A 308 12.36 -14.87 -9.35
C SER A 308 12.45 -14.31 -10.77
N LYS A 309 11.49 -14.61 -11.65
CA LYS A 309 11.44 -14.07 -13.00
C LYS A 309 10.95 -12.61 -13.02
N THR A 310 9.96 -12.29 -12.19
CA THR A 310 9.26 -11.00 -12.21
C THR A 310 9.73 -10.05 -11.11
N ASN A 311 10.16 -10.57 -9.96
CA ASN A 311 10.64 -9.79 -8.83
C ASN A 311 11.73 -10.55 -8.04
N PRO A 312 12.93 -10.71 -8.60
CA PRO A 312 14.04 -11.39 -7.92
C PRO A 312 14.52 -10.66 -6.65
N ASN A 313 14.36 -9.34 -6.58
CA ASN A 313 14.70 -8.55 -5.39
C ASN A 313 13.83 -8.94 -4.19
N MET A 314 12.51 -9.07 -4.41
CA MET A 314 11.62 -9.57 -3.36
C MET A 314 11.96 -11.01 -2.99
N MET A 315 12.16 -11.91 -3.96
CA MET A 315 12.54 -13.30 -3.66
C MET A 315 13.85 -13.42 -2.87
N ALA A 316 14.81 -12.52 -3.11
CA ALA A 316 16.03 -12.44 -2.30
C ALA A 316 15.73 -12.00 -0.86
N ALA A 317 14.85 -11.01 -0.67
CA ALA A 317 14.47 -10.51 0.64
C ALA A 317 13.77 -11.59 1.49
N LEU A 318 12.91 -12.41 0.87
CA LEU A 318 12.11 -13.46 1.53
C LEU A 318 12.91 -14.65 2.05
N LYS A 319 14.23 -14.69 1.82
CA LYS A 319 15.09 -15.81 2.25
C LYS A 319 15.29 -15.85 3.76
N GLN A 320 15.04 -14.77 4.50
CA GLN A 320 15.25 -14.72 5.94
C GLN A 320 14.27 -13.79 6.63
N ASP A 321 14.11 -14.00 7.94
CA ASP A 321 13.33 -13.13 8.84
C ASP A 321 11.90 -12.83 8.36
N THR A 322 11.28 -13.79 7.68
CA THR A 322 9.99 -13.60 7.01
C THR A 322 8.88 -14.34 7.73
N ILE A 323 7.76 -13.67 7.94
CA ILE A 323 6.51 -14.30 8.39
C ILE A 323 5.69 -14.61 7.15
N PHE A 324 5.45 -15.89 6.86
CA PHE A 324 4.57 -16.32 5.76
C PHE A 324 3.17 -16.65 6.29
N THR A 325 2.14 -16.12 5.65
CA THR A 325 0.74 -16.29 6.08
C THR A 325 -0.10 -16.89 4.96
N ASN A 326 -0.74 -18.02 5.23
CA ASN A 326 -1.66 -18.73 4.31
C ASN A 326 -1.04 -19.16 2.97
N VAL A 327 0.27 -19.43 2.94
CA VAL A 327 0.94 -20.09 1.82
C VAL A 327 0.87 -21.62 1.96
N LEU A 328 1.27 -22.36 0.92
CA LEU A 328 1.45 -23.81 1.02
C LEU A 328 2.68 -24.12 1.87
N LEU A 329 2.55 -25.04 2.82
CA LEU A 329 3.64 -25.56 3.63
C LEU A 329 4.12 -26.91 3.05
N LYS A 330 5.39 -26.98 2.66
CA LYS A 330 5.99 -28.20 2.10
C LYS A 330 6.45 -29.17 3.20
N PRO A 331 6.62 -30.47 2.89
CA PRO A 331 7.12 -31.46 3.85
C PRO A 331 8.49 -31.14 4.45
N ASP A 332 9.34 -30.41 3.72
CA ASP A 332 10.66 -29.98 4.18
C ASP A 332 10.63 -28.70 5.01
N LYS A 333 9.44 -28.27 5.48
CA LYS A 333 9.21 -27.03 6.25
C LYS A 333 9.69 -25.75 5.54
N THR A 334 9.64 -25.73 4.21
CA THR A 334 9.68 -24.50 3.42
C THR A 334 8.33 -24.24 2.76
N VAL A 335 8.19 -23.14 2.02
CA VAL A 335 6.89 -22.67 1.53
C VAL A 335 6.81 -22.64 0.00
N TRP A 336 5.59 -22.55 -0.53
CA TRP A 336 5.30 -22.37 -1.95
C TRP A 336 3.93 -21.67 -2.14
N TRP A 337 3.71 -21.09 -3.31
CA TRP A 337 2.44 -20.47 -3.72
C TRP A 337 2.26 -20.50 -5.24
N GLU A 338 1.03 -20.30 -5.69
CA GLU A 338 0.65 -20.23 -7.11
C GLU A 338 1.41 -19.13 -7.86
N ASP A 339 1.83 -19.45 -9.09
CA ASP A 339 2.68 -18.59 -9.93
C ASP A 339 4.02 -18.19 -9.27
N GLY A 340 4.45 -18.93 -8.24
CA GLY A 340 5.77 -18.87 -7.64
C GLY A 340 6.85 -19.58 -8.47
N ASP A 341 8.05 -19.70 -7.91
CA ASP A 341 9.16 -20.38 -8.59
C ASP A 341 8.92 -21.90 -8.76
N PRO A 342 9.30 -22.50 -9.90
CA PRO A 342 9.28 -23.94 -10.09
C PRO A 342 10.38 -24.66 -9.29
N PRO A 343 10.27 -25.99 -9.06
CA PRO A 343 9.18 -26.86 -9.47
C PRO A 343 7.96 -26.76 -8.53
N ILE A 344 6.77 -27.04 -9.07
CA ILE A 344 5.56 -27.20 -8.27
C ILE A 344 5.77 -28.40 -7.31
N PRO A 345 5.49 -28.25 -6.01
CA PRO A 345 5.70 -29.33 -5.05
C PRO A 345 4.77 -30.51 -5.35
N LYS A 346 5.30 -31.74 -5.27
CA LYS A 346 4.52 -32.97 -5.48
C LYS A 346 3.41 -33.17 -4.44
N ARG A 347 3.63 -32.65 -3.22
CA ARG A 347 2.69 -32.67 -2.11
C ARG A 347 3.02 -31.56 -1.11
N GLY A 348 2.05 -31.17 -0.29
CA GLY A 348 2.21 -30.26 0.83
C GLY A 348 0.96 -30.19 1.68
N ILE A 349 0.92 -29.19 2.55
CA ILE A 349 -0.27 -28.82 3.32
C ILE A 349 -0.73 -27.45 2.79
N ASP A 350 -1.97 -27.37 2.33
CA ASP A 350 -2.52 -26.11 1.83
C ASP A 350 -2.69 -25.07 2.94
N TRP A 351 -3.13 -23.89 2.52
CA TRP A 351 -3.40 -22.77 3.40
C TRP A 351 -4.54 -23.04 4.40
N LYS A 352 -5.45 -23.99 4.15
CA LYS A 352 -6.51 -24.39 5.08
C LYS A 352 -6.04 -25.42 6.11
N GLY A 353 -4.93 -26.11 5.84
CA GLY A 353 -4.39 -27.16 6.69
C GLY A 353 -4.61 -28.58 6.17
N TYR A 354 -5.12 -28.74 4.94
CA TYR A 354 -5.39 -30.05 4.35
C TYR A 354 -4.22 -30.54 3.48
N PRO A 355 -4.02 -31.86 3.35
CA PRO A 355 -3.10 -32.42 2.38
C PRO A 355 -3.43 -31.95 0.96
N TRP A 356 -2.41 -31.49 0.24
CA TRP A 356 -2.53 -30.96 -1.11
C TRP A 356 -1.54 -31.62 -2.04
N LYS A 357 -1.96 -31.86 -3.29
CA LYS A 357 -1.10 -32.25 -4.43
C LYS A 357 -1.57 -31.49 -5.68
N PRO A 358 -0.73 -31.36 -6.72
CA PRO A 358 -1.15 -30.70 -7.95
C PRO A 358 -2.39 -31.36 -8.57
N GLY A 359 -3.33 -30.54 -9.06
CA GLY A 359 -4.52 -31.00 -9.77
C GLY A 359 -5.67 -31.52 -8.89
N VAL A 360 -5.60 -31.36 -7.56
CA VAL A 360 -6.75 -31.66 -6.69
C VAL A 360 -7.91 -30.73 -7.04
N LEU A 361 -9.11 -31.30 -7.17
CA LEU A 361 -10.34 -30.59 -7.46
C LEU A 361 -11.24 -30.54 -6.22
N ASP A 362 -12.05 -29.50 -6.10
CA ASP A 362 -13.16 -29.45 -5.14
C ASP A 362 -14.39 -30.22 -5.67
N GLU A 363 -15.45 -30.27 -4.86
CA GLU A 363 -16.72 -30.93 -5.18
C GLU A 363 -17.39 -30.41 -6.46
N ASN A 364 -17.03 -29.20 -6.91
CA ASN A 364 -17.55 -28.57 -8.13
C ASN A 364 -16.58 -28.70 -9.32
N GLY A 365 -15.54 -29.52 -9.20
CA GLY A 365 -14.55 -29.75 -10.25
C GLY A 365 -13.54 -28.61 -10.42
N LYS A 366 -13.45 -27.66 -9.48
CA LYS A 366 -12.50 -26.54 -9.55
C LYS A 366 -11.19 -26.88 -8.87
N VAL A 367 -10.07 -26.52 -9.49
CA VAL A 367 -8.73 -26.72 -8.92
C VAL A 367 -8.59 -26.01 -7.56
N ILE A 368 -8.21 -26.78 -6.54
CA ILE A 368 -7.88 -26.27 -5.21
C ILE A 368 -6.45 -25.71 -5.24
N THR A 369 -6.28 -24.46 -4.84
CA THR A 369 -4.96 -23.82 -4.71
C THR A 369 -4.28 -24.21 -3.40
N GLY A 370 -2.96 -24.39 -3.44
CA GLY A 370 -2.11 -24.65 -2.29
C GLY A 370 -1.98 -23.41 -1.38
N ALA A 371 -1.79 -22.22 -1.95
CA ALA A 371 -1.84 -20.97 -1.19
C ALA A 371 -3.21 -20.28 -1.35
N HIS A 372 -3.55 -19.45 -0.36
CA HIS A 372 -4.70 -18.56 -0.50
C HIS A 372 -4.37 -17.48 -1.56
N PRO A 373 -5.32 -17.04 -2.42
CA PRO A 373 -5.06 -16.00 -3.43
C PRO A 373 -4.56 -14.66 -2.85
N ASN A 374 -4.90 -14.37 -1.59
CA ASN A 374 -4.41 -13.22 -0.84
C ASN A 374 -3.36 -13.61 0.21
N ALA A 375 -2.70 -14.76 0.10
CA ALA A 375 -1.60 -15.15 0.99
C ALA A 375 -0.52 -14.07 1.03
N ARG A 376 0.14 -13.94 2.19
CA ARG A 376 1.04 -12.81 2.47
C ARG A 376 2.40 -13.29 2.92
N PHE A 377 3.37 -12.42 2.74
CA PHE A 377 4.60 -12.44 3.49
C PHE A 377 4.78 -11.10 4.19
N THR A 378 5.47 -11.11 5.33
CA THR A 378 5.93 -9.93 6.05
C THR A 378 7.43 -10.04 6.19
N VAL A 379 8.17 -9.11 5.57
CA VAL A 379 9.64 -9.16 5.51
C VAL A 379 10.24 -7.78 5.82
N PRO A 380 11.37 -7.69 6.55
CA PRO A 380 12.09 -6.44 6.75
C PRO A 380 12.49 -5.80 5.43
N ILE A 381 12.25 -4.50 5.25
CA ILE A 381 12.62 -3.81 4.01
C ILE A 381 14.14 -3.79 3.81
N GLN A 382 14.91 -3.87 4.90
CA GLN A 382 16.37 -3.93 4.88
C GLN A 382 16.91 -5.20 4.21
N ASN A 383 16.08 -6.25 4.07
CA ASN A 383 16.46 -7.46 3.33
C ASN A 383 16.39 -7.28 1.81
N VAL A 384 15.82 -6.18 1.31
CA VAL A 384 15.74 -5.89 -0.12
C VAL A 384 17.12 -5.47 -0.64
N PRO A 385 17.69 -6.15 -1.64
CA PRO A 385 19.04 -5.84 -2.14
C PRO A 385 19.21 -4.40 -2.65
N THR A 386 18.13 -3.78 -3.12
CA THR A 386 18.11 -2.42 -3.66
C THR A 386 17.59 -1.38 -2.67
N VAL A 387 17.50 -1.70 -1.36
CA VAL A 387 17.03 -0.73 -0.35
C VAL A 387 17.90 0.52 -0.36
N THR A 388 17.27 1.69 -0.25
CA THR A 388 17.99 2.97 -0.17
C THR A 388 18.76 3.12 1.15
N ASN A 389 19.86 3.86 1.13
CA ASN A 389 20.53 4.34 2.34
C ASN A 389 19.79 5.50 3.04
N ARG A 390 18.74 6.08 2.41
CA ARG A 390 17.95 7.18 2.97
C ARG A 390 16.70 6.74 3.74
N LEU A 391 16.56 5.45 4.05
CA LEU A 391 15.36 4.91 4.68
C LEU A 391 15.08 5.55 6.06
N GLU A 392 16.14 5.77 6.84
CA GLU A 392 16.08 6.44 8.15
C GLU A 392 16.39 7.94 8.08
N HIS A 393 16.45 8.52 6.87
CA HIS A 393 16.76 9.93 6.72
C HIS A 393 15.65 10.80 7.30
N HIS A 394 16.02 11.76 8.15
CA HIS A 394 15.07 12.54 8.95
C HIS A 394 14.03 13.30 8.12
N HIS A 395 14.42 13.82 6.94
CA HIS A 395 13.55 14.54 6.01
C HIS A 395 13.09 13.68 4.81
N GLY A 396 13.53 12.42 4.71
CA GLY A 396 13.21 11.57 3.56
C GLY A 396 13.93 11.96 2.27
N VAL A 397 13.22 11.93 1.14
CA VAL A 397 13.74 12.16 -0.22
C VAL A 397 12.91 13.17 -1.02
N PRO A 398 13.51 14.01 -1.89
CA PRO A 398 12.77 15.01 -2.67
C PRO A 398 12.08 14.37 -3.87
N ILE A 399 10.77 14.58 -4.02
CA ILE A 399 9.98 13.98 -5.11
C ILE A 399 10.01 14.88 -6.35
N SER A 400 10.50 14.32 -7.46
CA SER A 400 10.56 15.02 -8.75
C SER A 400 9.35 14.73 -9.64
N ALA A 401 8.77 13.54 -9.51
CA ALA A 401 7.58 13.14 -10.25
C ALA A 401 6.60 12.35 -9.39
N ILE A 402 5.31 12.57 -9.65
CA ILE A 402 4.21 11.74 -9.15
C ILE A 402 3.60 11.01 -10.35
N ILE A 403 3.42 9.70 -10.21
CA ILE A 403 2.88 8.86 -11.28
C ILE A 403 1.58 8.20 -10.81
N PHE A 404 0.52 8.37 -11.59
CA PHE A 404 -0.70 7.58 -11.45
C PHE A 404 -0.73 6.48 -12.50
N GLY A 405 -1.32 5.33 -12.20
CA GLY A 405 -1.49 4.29 -13.21
C GLY A 405 -2.53 3.26 -12.84
N GLY A 406 -3.19 2.74 -13.86
CA GLY A 406 -4.21 1.71 -13.75
C GLY A 406 -4.09 0.69 -14.87
N ARG A 407 -4.73 -0.47 -14.69
CA ARG A 407 -4.84 -1.47 -15.75
C ARG A 407 -5.93 -1.06 -16.71
N ARG A 408 -5.55 -0.71 -17.94
CA ARG A 408 -6.49 -0.42 -19.04
C ARG A 408 -6.03 -1.13 -20.31
N ALA A 409 -6.84 -2.03 -20.86
CA ALA A 409 -6.54 -2.71 -22.12
C ALA A 409 -6.58 -1.73 -23.31
N ALA A 410 -7.41 -0.68 -23.23
CA ALA A 410 -7.57 0.36 -24.25
C ALA A 410 -7.57 1.78 -23.62
N LEU A 411 -7.82 2.82 -24.43
CA LEU A 411 -7.90 4.24 -24.05
C LEU A 411 -6.57 4.91 -23.67
N ALA A 412 -6.00 4.55 -22.52
CA ALA A 412 -4.86 5.28 -21.94
C ALA A 412 -3.55 4.90 -22.63
N PRO A 413 -2.73 5.88 -23.07
CA PRO A 413 -1.42 5.59 -23.66
C PRO A 413 -0.43 5.09 -22.60
N LEU A 414 0.70 4.57 -23.07
CA LEU A 414 1.75 3.98 -22.22
C LEU A 414 2.23 4.96 -21.14
N VAL A 415 2.45 6.22 -21.51
CA VAL A 415 2.76 7.32 -20.60
C VAL A 415 2.29 8.64 -21.17
N TYR A 416 1.86 9.56 -20.30
CA TYR A 416 1.66 10.97 -20.63
C TYR A 416 1.86 11.86 -19.40
N GLU A 417 2.36 13.08 -19.62
CA GLU A 417 2.58 14.13 -18.62
C GLU A 417 1.38 15.08 -18.56
N ALA A 418 1.01 15.51 -17.35
CA ALA A 418 -0.04 16.50 -17.13
C ALA A 418 0.34 17.88 -17.68
N LEU A 419 -0.68 18.68 -18.06
CA LEU A 419 -0.47 20.06 -18.53
C LEU A 419 -0.07 21.01 -17.40
N THR A 420 -0.63 20.80 -16.21
CA THR A 420 -0.44 21.61 -15.01
C THR A 420 -0.61 20.70 -13.79
N TRP A 421 -0.30 21.21 -12.59
CA TRP A 421 -0.61 20.49 -11.35
C TRP A 421 -2.11 20.17 -11.23
N GLN A 422 -2.99 21.15 -11.49
CA GLN A 422 -4.44 20.95 -11.41
C GLN A 422 -4.93 19.88 -12.38
N HIS A 423 -4.41 19.87 -13.62
CA HIS A 423 -4.68 18.81 -14.58
C HIS A 423 -4.18 17.45 -14.09
N GLY A 424 -3.02 17.42 -13.43
CA GLY A 424 -2.49 16.20 -12.80
C GLY A 424 -3.35 15.69 -11.63
N VAL A 425 -3.92 16.59 -10.82
CA VAL A 425 -4.90 16.22 -9.79
C VAL A 425 -6.15 15.64 -10.44
N PHE A 426 -6.65 16.22 -11.53
CA PHE A 426 -7.75 15.64 -12.31
C PHE A 426 -7.40 14.25 -12.84
N MET A 427 -6.21 14.05 -13.41
CA MET A 427 -5.73 12.74 -13.87
C MET A 427 -5.70 11.69 -12.75
N GLY A 428 -5.25 12.06 -11.55
CA GLY A 428 -5.28 11.18 -10.39
C GLY A 428 -6.71 10.91 -9.89
N ALA A 429 -7.58 11.92 -9.91
CA ALA A 429 -8.97 11.81 -9.47
C ALA A 429 -9.80 10.89 -10.38
N THR A 430 -9.54 10.93 -11.68
CA THR A 430 -10.21 10.09 -12.69
C THR A 430 -9.45 8.80 -12.96
N MET A 431 -8.43 8.47 -12.17
CA MET A 431 -7.68 7.23 -12.38
C MET A 431 -8.63 6.04 -12.27
N ALA A 432 -8.60 5.18 -13.29
CA ALA A 432 -9.47 4.04 -13.40
C ALA A 432 -8.69 2.77 -13.76
N SER A 433 -9.16 1.64 -13.25
CA SER A 433 -8.54 0.34 -13.50
C SER A 433 -9.62 -0.71 -13.75
N GLU A 434 -9.35 -1.59 -14.70
CA GLU A 434 -10.16 -2.78 -14.98
C GLU A 434 -10.05 -3.77 -13.82
N ARG A 435 -11.20 -4.35 -13.44
CA ARG A 435 -11.23 -5.46 -12.48
C ARG A 435 -10.68 -6.74 -13.12
N THR A 436 -9.67 -7.33 -12.47
CA THR A 436 -9.17 -8.68 -12.78
C THR A 436 -10.07 -9.75 -12.17
N ALA A 437 -9.98 -11.00 -12.65
CA ALA A 437 -10.67 -12.15 -12.08
C ALA A 437 -10.43 -12.38 -10.56
N ALA A 438 -9.35 -11.82 -10.00
CA ALA A 438 -9.02 -11.90 -8.58
C ALA A 438 -9.74 -10.85 -7.68
N GLN A 439 -10.51 -9.93 -8.25
CA GLN A 439 -11.29 -8.93 -7.50
C GLN A 439 -12.79 -9.30 -7.51
N PHE A 440 -13.47 -9.22 -6.36
CA PHE A 440 -14.92 -9.45 -6.29
C PHE A 440 -15.67 -8.46 -7.20
N GLY A 441 -16.41 -8.98 -8.20
CA GLY A 441 -17.20 -8.19 -9.16
C GLY A 441 -17.21 -8.79 -10.59
N LYS A 442 -17.90 -8.13 -11.54
CA LYS A 442 -17.87 -8.53 -12.96
C LYS A 442 -16.51 -8.21 -13.58
N GLN A 443 -15.91 -9.17 -14.27
CA GLN A 443 -14.61 -9.02 -14.95
C GLN A 443 -14.72 -8.00 -16.10
N GLY A 444 -13.73 -7.11 -16.24
CA GLY A 444 -13.72 -6.08 -17.29
C GLY A 444 -14.45 -4.78 -16.96
N GLU A 445 -15.15 -4.69 -15.83
CA GLU A 445 -15.74 -3.44 -15.36
C GLU A 445 -14.64 -2.44 -14.96
N VAL A 446 -14.67 -1.23 -15.50
CA VAL A 446 -13.75 -0.14 -15.17
C VAL A 446 -14.20 0.50 -13.86
N ARG A 447 -13.32 0.50 -12.85
CA ARG A 447 -13.57 1.13 -11.55
C ARG A 447 -12.67 2.34 -11.38
N HIS A 448 -13.25 3.50 -11.11
CA HIS A 448 -12.52 4.67 -10.63
C HIS A 448 -12.00 4.43 -9.21
N ASP A 449 -10.72 4.76 -9.01
CA ASP A 449 -9.98 4.65 -7.76
C ASP A 449 -9.10 5.88 -7.60
N PRO A 450 -9.68 7.05 -7.25
CA PRO A 450 -8.95 8.32 -7.18
C PRO A 450 -7.68 8.18 -6.34
N MET A 451 -6.52 8.47 -6.94
CA MET A 451 -5.19 8.40 -6.32
C MET A 451 -4.83 7.02 -5.72
N ALA A 452 -5.53 5.95 -6.11
CA ALA A 452 -5.48 4.63 -5.45
C ALA A 452 -5.92 4.65 -3.97
N MET A 453 -6.71 5.65 -3.57
CA MET A 453 -7.09 5.95 -2.19
C MET A 453 -8.55 5.62 -1.88
N ARG A 454 -9.33 5.07 -2.82
CA ARG A 454 -10.78 4.85 -2.63
C ARG A 454 -11.16 4.09 -1.34
N PRO A 455 -10.48 2.99 -0.94
CA PRO A 455 -10.80 2.29 0.31
C PRO A 455 -10.00 2.80 1.54
N PHE A 456 -9.24 3.89 1.39
CA PHE A 456 -8.24 4.34 2.37
C PHE A 456 -8.32 5.82 2.76
N CYS A 457 -9.05 6.66 2.01
CA CYS A 457 -9.24 8.06 2.38
C CYS A 457 -10.05 8.15 3.69
N GLY A 458 -9.50 8.80 4.71
CA GLY A 458 -10.12 8.91 6.03
C GLY A 458 -11.22 9.95 6.15
N TYR A 459 -11.46 10.72 5.09
CA TYR A 459 -12.45 11.81 5.04
C TYR A 459 -13.06 11.96 3.64
N ASN A 460 -13.90 12.97 3.46
CA ASN A 460 -14.61 13.26 2.22
C ASN A 460 -13.64 13.39 1.02
N MET A 461 -13.90 12.62 -0.03
CA MET A 461 -13.07 12.58 -1.24
C MET A 461 -13.03 13.92 -2.00
N GLY A 462 -14.12 14.70 -1.99
CA GLY A 462 -14.13 16.04 -2.57
C GLY A 462 -13.17 16.98 -1.86
N ASP A 463 -13.22 17.00 -0.52
CA ASP A 463 -12.28 17.77 0.30
C ASP A 463 -10.83 17.28 0.12
N TYR A 464 -10.63 15.97 -0.07
CA TYR A 464 -9.30 15.40 -0.34
C TYR A 464 -8.71 15.89 -1.66
N LEU A 465 -9.52 15.92 -2.73
CA LEU A 465 -9.09 16.46 -4.02
C LEU A 465 -8.83 17.97 -3.93
N LYS A 466 -9.64 18.71 -3.17
CA LYS A 466 -9.43 20.14 -2.91
C LYS A 466 -8.12 20.38 -2.17
N HIS A 467 -7.78 19.51 -1.21
CA HIS A 467 -6.52 19.55 -0.48
C HIS A 467 -5.31 19.40 -1.43
N TRP A 468 -5.36 18.43 -2.34
CA TRP A 468 -4.35 18.24 -3.39
C TRP A 468 -4.16 19.49 -4.27
N VAL A 469 -5.26 20.10 -4.72
CA VAL A 469 -5.20 21.36 -5.50
C VAL A 469 -4.53 22.48 -4.70
N ASN A 470 -4.92 22.64 -3.44
CA ASN A 470 -4.41 23.72 -2.58
C ASN A 470 -2.94 23.54 -2.21
N LEU A 471 -2.48 22.31 -1.97
CA LEU A 471 -1.08 22.05 -1.68
C LEU A 471 -0.17 22.33 -2.88
N GLY A 472 -0.61 22.02 -4.11
CA GLY A 472 0.17 22.34 -5.30
C GLY A 472 0.46 23.83 -5.47
N LYS A 473 -0.46 24.69 -5.03
CA LYS A 473 -0.27 26.16 -5.04
C LYS A 473 0.82 26.64 -4.08
N LYS A 474 1.23 25.82 -3.11
CA LYS A 474 2.25 26.14 -2.10
C LYS A 474 3.65 25.59 -2.42
N MET A 475 3.78 24.75 -3.45
CA MET A 475 5.06 24.11 -3.81
C MET A 475 5.84 24.97 -4.82
N THR A 476 7.17 24.92 -4.76
CA THR A 476 8.04 25.66 -5.69
C THR A 476 9.34 24.89 -5.97
N PRO A 477 9.49 24.26 -7.15
CA PRO A 477 8.42 23.86 -8.08
C PRO A 477 7.65 22.63 -7.56
N PRO A 478 6.37 22.46 -7.91
CA PRO A 478 5.66 21.21 -7.67
C PRO A 478 6.26 20.05 -8.49
N PRO A 479 6.19 18.79 -8.00
CA PRO A 479 6.53 17.62 -8.81
C PRO A 479 5.69 17.55 -10.08
N ARG A 480 6.28 17.09 -11.18
CA ARG A 480 5.52 16.84 -12.41
C ARG A 480 4.64 15.61 -12.25
N ILE A 481 3.42 15.66 -12.77
CA ILE A 481 2.47 14.54 -12.68
C ILE A 481 2.41 13.81 -14.01
N PHE A 482 2.49 12.48 -13.96
CA PHE A 482 2.38 11.59 -15.11
C PHE A 482 1.29 10.56 -14.87
N HIS A 483 0.76 10.01 -15.96
CA HIS A 483 -0.03 8.80 -15.92
C HIS A 483 0.59 7.74 -16.82
N VAL A 484 0.60 6.48 -16.36
CA VAL A 484 1.15 5.33 -17.08
C VAL A 484 0.12 4.21 -17.22
N ASN A 485 0.21 3.46 -18.33
CA ASN A 485 -0.57 2.26 -18.56
C ASN A 485 0.29 1.15 -19.16
N TRP A 486 0.77 0.23 -18.31
CA TRP A 486 1.60 -0.90 -18.72
C TRP A 486 0.83 -1.99 -19.49
N PHE A 487 -0.50 -1.91 -19.50
CA PHE A 487 -1.38 -3.05 -19.78
C PHE A 487 -2.17 -2.91 -21.07
N ARG A 488 -1.84 -1.91 -21.89
CA ARG A 488 -2.49 -1.69 -23.18
C ARG A 488 -2.32 -2.90 -24.10
N LYS A 489 -3.40 -3.31 -24.76
CA LYS A 489 -3.45 -4.47 -25.64
C LYS A 489 -3.75 -4.08 -27.09
N ASP A 490 -3.36 -4.95 -28.02
CA ASP A 490 -3.78 -4.89 -29.41
C ASP A 490 -5.19 -5.50 -29.60
N GLN A 491 -5.67 -5.49 -30.85
CA GLN A 491 -6.98 -6.05 -31.21
C GLN A 491 -7.04 -7.59 -31.03
N ASN A 492 -5.89 -8.26 -30.99
CA ASN A 492 -5.76 -9.70 -30.77
C ASN A 492 -5.63 -10.05 -29.28
N GLY A 493 -5.67 -9.05 -28.38
CA GLY A 493 -5.54 -9.23 -26.93
C GLY A 493 -4.11 -9.37 -26.42
N ASN A 494 -3.09 -9.19 -27.26
CA ASN A 494 -1.68 -9.22 -26.87
C ASN A 494 -1.26 -7.90 -26.22
N PHE A 495 -0.38 -7.97 -25.23
CA PHE A 495 0.20 -6.77 -24.63
C PHE A 495 1.11 -6.05 -25.64
N LEU A 496 0.87 -4.74 -25.81
CA LEU A 496 1.68 -3.90 -26.69
C LEU A 496 3.05 -3.58 -26.09
N TRP A 497 3.16 -3.61 -24.76
CA TRP A 497 4.36 -3.31 -24.00
C TRP A 497 4.78 -4.52 -23.15
N PRO A 498 6.07 -4.89 -23.10
CA PRO A 498 6.57 -6.03 -22.30
C PRO A 498 6.38 -5.88 -20.78
N GLY A 499 6.35 -4.65 -20.26
CA GLY A 499 6.24 -4.40 -18.82
C GLY A 499 7.51 -4.70 -18.03
N PHE A 500 7.34 -4.97 -16.73
CA PHE A 500 8.41 -5.36 -15.79
C PHE A 500 9.64 -4.43 -15.86
N GLY A 501 10.84 -4.99 -16.05
CA GLY A 501 12.08 -4.22 -16.12
C GLY A 501 12.08 -3.17 -17.23
N ASP A 502 11.45 -3.45 -18.37
CA ASP A 502 11.42 -2.50 -19.48
C ASP A 502 10.65 -1.22 -19.14
N ASN A 503 9.81 -1.20 -18.10
CA ASN A 503 9.18 0.03 -17.61
C ASN A 503 10.20 1.12 -17.25
N LEU A 504 11.45 0.78 -16.93
CA LEU A 504 12.51 1.77 -16.71
C LEU A 504 12.78 2.65 -17.94
N ARG A 505 12.52 2.17 -19.17
CA ARG A 505 12.66 2.98 -20.40
C ARG A 505 11.65 4.13 -20.42
N VAL A 506 10.45 3.87 -19.91
CA VAL A 506 9.41 4.90 -19.76
C VAL A 506 9.78 5.85 -18.61
N LEU A 507 10.29 5.31 -17.51
CA LEU A 507 10.74 6.14 -16.38
C LEU A 507 11.97 6.99 -16.71
N GLU A 508 12.86 6.53 -17.59
CA GLU A 508 13.97 7.33 -18.13
C GLU A 508 13.43 8.59 -18.82
N TRP A 509 12.39 8.46 -19.65
CA TRP A 509 11.74 9.63 -20.26
C TRP A 509 11.11 10.53 -19.20
N VAL A 510 10.42 9.98 -18.19
CA VAL A 510 9.87 10.76 -17.05
C VAL A 510 10.97 11.56 -16.34
N VAL A 511 12.11 10.93 -16.03
CA VAL A 511 13.25 11.57 -15.37
C VAL A 511 13.82 12.68 -16.25
N ARG A 512 14.02 12.43 -17.55
CA ARG A 512 14.51 13.44 -18.49
C ARG A 512 13.55 14.61 -18.63
N ARG A 513 12.23 14.37 -18.66
CA ARG A 513 11.20 15.43 -18.66
C ARG A 513 11.30 16.30 -17.41
N CYS A 514 11.45 15.70 -16.22
CA CYS A 514 11.61 16.43 -14.95
C CYS A 514 12.84 17.34 -14.94
N ARG A 515 13.88 16.98 -15.69
CA ARG A 515 15.13 17.74 -15.78
C ARG A 515 15.22 18.67 -16.99
N GLY A 516 14.17 18.75 -17.81
CA GLY A 516 14.20 19.54 -19.06
C GLY A 516 15.11 18.97 -20.15
N GLN A 517 15.39 17.67 -20.13
CA GLN A 517 16.31 16.95 -21.02
C GLN A 517 15.60 16.09 -22.09
N ALA A 518 14.27 16.20 -22.18
CA ALA A 518 13.46 15.54 -23.21
C ALA A 518 12.31 16.46 -23.63
N ASP A 519 11.95 16.44 -24.90
CA ASP A 519 10.76 17.10 -25.42
C ASP A 519 9.53 16.18 -25.32
N ALA A 520 8.36 16.66 -25.71
CA ALA A 520 7.13 15.89 -25.76
C ALA A 520 6.11 16.49 -26.73
N ARG A 521 5.35 15.63 -27.42
CA ARG A 521 4.25 16.05 -28.28
C ARG A 521 3.01 16.39 -27.45
N LYS A 522 2.48 17.60 -27.59
CA LYS A 522 1.19 17.98 -27.01
C LYS A 522 0.05 17.17 -27.65
N SER A 523 -0.80 16.56 -26.81
CA SER A 523 -1.98 15.79 -27.19
C SER A 523 -3.23 16.36 -26.51
N LEU A 524 -4.41 15.76 -26.79
CA LEU A 524 -5.68 16.18 -26.19
C LEU A 524 -5.75 15.96 -24.66
N ILE A 525 -4.87 15.12 -24.12
CA ILE A 525 -4.89 14.68 -22.71
C ILE A 525 -3.62 15.04 -21.94
N GLY A 526 -2.70 15.81 -22.52
CA GLY A 526 -1.38 16.08 -21.93
C GLY A 526 -0.26 15.91 -22.93
N PHE A 527 0.98 15.76 -22.45
CA PHE A 527 2.15 15.57 -23.30
C PHE A 527 2.53 14.09 -23.40
N VAL A 528 2.73 13.59 -24.61
CA VAL A 528 3.16 12.20 -24.88
C VAL A 528 4.58 12.20 -25.46
N PRO A 529 5.36 11.13 -25.27
CA PRO A 529 6.66 10.99 -25.92
C PRO A 529 6.55 11.00 -27.45
N HIS A 530 7.63 11.39 -28.11
CA HIS A 530 7.87 11.07 -29.52
C HIS A 530 8.26 9.59 -29.67
N ASP A 531 8.08 9.03 -30.87
CA ASP A 531 8.39 7.62 -31.15
C ASP A 531 9.89 7.29 -30.93
N TYR A 532 10.76 8.29 -30.96
CA TYR A 532 12.22 8.18 -30.77
C TYR A 532 12.70 8.51 -29.35
N ASP A 533 11.81 8.91 -28.43
CA ASP A 533 12.21 9.36 -27.08
C ASP A 533 12.58 8.22 -26.13
N LEU A 534 12.03 7.02 -26.36
CA LEU A 534 12.33 5.86 -25.54
C LEU A 534 13.61 5.18 -26.01
N ASP A 535 14.51 4.86 -25.09
CA ASP A 535 15.60 3.95 -25.39
C ASP A 535 15.04 2.54 -25.59
N LEU A 536 15.08 2.04 -26.83
CA LEU A 536 14.66 0.69 -27.20
C LEU A 536 15.84 -0.27 -27.44
N THR A 537 17.03 0.06 -26.93
CA THR A 537 18.22 -0.79 -27.04
C THR A 537 17.93 -2.17 -26.44
N GLY A 538 18.02 -3.21 -27.27
CA GLY A 538 17.84 -4.59 -26.87
C GLY A 538 16.40 -5.08 -26.78
N ILE A 539 15.40 -4.29 -27.20
CA ILE A 539 14.02 -4.75 -27.36
C ILE A 539 13.60 -4.78 -28.84
N LYS A 540 12.95 -5.86 -29.25
CA LYS A 540 12.30 -5.97 -30.57
C LYS A 540 10.81 -5.65 -30.40
N LEU A 541 10.45 -4.37 -30.50
CA LEU A 541 9.06 -3.93 -30.59
C LEU A 541 8.68 -3.75 -32.07
N PRO A 542 7.53 -4.27 -32.53
CA PRO A 542 7.02 -3.93 -33.85
C PRO A 542 6.86 -2.42 -33.98
N LYS A 543 7.29 -1.83 -35.10
CA LYS A 543 7.24 -0.37 -35.30
C LYS A 543 5.82 0.22 -35.09
N ASN A 544 4.78 -0.52 -35.48
CA ASN A 544 3.40 -0.11 -35.28
C ASN A 544 2.97 -0.08 -33.80
N ASN A 545 3.61 -0.87 -32.93
CA ASN A 545 3.27 -0.89 -31.50
C ASN A 545 3.57 0.44 -30.84
N LEU A 546 4.66 1.14 -31.18
CA LEU A 546 4.99 2.43 -30.56
C LEU A 546 3.94 3.49 -30.86
N LYS A 547 3.55 3.61 -32.13
CA LYS A 547 2.46 4.51 -32.56
C LYS A 547 1.16 4.17 -31.82
N GLN A 548 0.85 2.89 -31.69
CA GLN A 548 -0.34 2.46 -30.98
C GLN A 548 -0.24 2.76 -29.47
N LEU A 549 0.91 2.52 -28.84
CA LEU A 549 1.15 2.77 -27.41
C LEU A 549 0.94 4.23 -27.03
N PHE A 550 1.31 5.18 -27.89
CA PHE A 550 1.16 6.63 -27.66
C PHE A 550 -0.05 7.25 -28.36
N SER A 551 -0.90 6.44 -28.99
CA SER A 551 -2.11 6.95 -29.65
C SER A 551 -3.16 7.41 -28.63
N VAL A 552 -3.80 8.53 -28.95
CA VAL A 552 -4.91 9.13 -28.19
C VAL A 552 -6.09 9.24 -29.15
N ASN A 553 -7.11 8.41 -28.96
CA ASN A 553 -8.28 8.39 -29.81
C ASN A 553 -9.37 9.33 -29.27
N LYS A 554 -9.73 10.34 -30.06
CA LYS A 554 -10.74 11.35 -29.70
C LYS A 554 -12.10 10.73 -29.32
N LYS A 555 -12.56 9.71 -30.07
CA LYS A 555 -13.85 9.05 -29.84
C LYS A 555 -13.86 8.26 -28.52
N ASP A 556 -12.80 7.50 -28.25
CA ASP A 556 -12.68 6.71 -27.02
C ASP A 556 -12.66 7.62 -25.78
N TRP A 557 -11.93 8.74 -25.86
CA TRP A 557 -11.87 9.72 -24.77
C TRP A 557 -13.18 10.50 -24.59
N ALA A 558 -13.91 10.78 -25.67
CA ALA A 558 -15.25 11.36 -25.57
C ALA A 558 -16.22 10.40 -24.86
N GLN A 559 -16.08 9.09 -25.05
CA GLN A 559 -16.86 8.09 -24.32
C GLN A 559 -16.45 8.03 -22.84
N GLU A 560 -15.16 8.11 -22.52
CA GLU A 560 -14.66 8.13 -21.14
C GLU A 560 -15.22 9.32 -20.33
N LEU A 561 -15.44 10.48 -20.97
CA LEU A 561 -16.06 11.64 -20.29
C LEU A 561 -17.41 11.29 -19.65
N ASN A 562 -18.22 10.42 -20.25
CA ASN A 562 -19.49 10.01 -19.63
C ASN A 562 -19.25 9.28 -18.31
N GLY A 563 -18.28 8.34 -18.29
CA GLY A 563 -17.90 7.62 -17.08
C GLY A 563 -17.29 8.52 -16.01
N ILE A 564 -16.48 9.51 -16.41
CA ILE A 564 -15.94 10.53 -15.49
C ILE A 564 -17.08 11.36 -14.89
N LYS A 565 -18.04 11.81 -15.71
CA LYS A 565 -19.18 12.62 -15.25
C LYS A 565 -20.06 11.85 -14.26
N GLU A 566 -20.35 10.59 -14.54
CA GLU A 566 -21.10 9.71 -13.62
C GLU A 566 -20.36 9.54 -12.29
N PHE A 567 -19.06 9.26 -12.36
CA PHE A 567 -18.23 9.12 -11.16
C PHE A 567 -18.17 10.42 -10.35
N PHE A 568 -17.92 11.56 -10.98
CA PHE A 568 -17.90 12.86 -10.30
C PHE A 568 -19.25 13.20 -9.69
N SER A 569 -20.35 12.89 -10.37
CA SER A 569 -21.70 13.06 -9.82
C SER A 569 -21.91 12.20 -8.56
N SER A 570 -21.34 10.98 -8.52
CA SER A 570 -21.39 10.10 -7.34
C SER A 570 -20.61 10.62 -6.13
N LEU A 571 -19.63 11.51 -6.34
CA LEU A 571 -18.89 12.18 -5.26
C LEU A 571 -19.67 13.36 -4.66
N GLY A 572 -20.78 13.76 -5.27
CA GLY A 572 -21.68 14.79 -4.76
C GLY A 572 -21.13 16.21 -4.87
N LYS A 573 -21.79 17.14 -4.17
CA LYS A 573 -21.55 18.59 -4.27
C LYS A 573 -20.23 19.08 -3.67
N ASP A 574 -19.55 18.23 -2.89
CA ASP A 574 -18.28 18.58 -2.24
C ASP A 574 -17.09 18.46 -3.21
N LEU A 575 -17.30 17.91 -4.41
CA LEU A 575 -16.27 17.88 -5.45
C LEU A 575 -15.86 19.31 -5.83
N PRO A 576 -14.56 19.66 -5.80
CA PRO A 576 -14.13 21.03 -6.04
C PRO A 576 -14.34 21.43 -7.51
N GLN A 577 -14.67 22.70 -7.73
CA GLN A 577 -14.97 23.26 -9.05
C GLN A 577 -13.80 23.08 -10.03
N GLU A 578 -12.57 23.04 -9.53
CA GLU A 578 -11.37 22.76 -10.31
C GLU A 578 -11.47 21.41 -11.07
N MET A 579 -12.08 20.38 -10.49
CA MET A 579 -12.25 19.07 -11.16
C MET A 579 -13.26 19.16 -12.31
N TRP A 580 -14.38 19.86 -12.10
CA TRP A 580 -15.35 20.14 -13.18
C TRP A 580 -14.77 21.05 -14.26
N SER A 581 -13.88 21.96 -13.88
CA SER A 581 -13.18 22.84 -14.82
C SER A 581 -12.25 22.03 -15.73
N GLU A 582 -11.44 21.13 -15.17
CA GLU A 582 -10.59 20.23 -15.96
C GLU A 582 -11.40 19.28 -16.84
N TYR A 583 -12.53 18.76 -16.35
CA TYR A 583 -13.49 17.99 -17.14
C TYR A 583 -13.97 18.77 -18.38
N ASN A 584 -14.41 20.01 -18.18
CA ASN A 584 -14.90 20.86 -19.28
C ASN A 584 -13.78 21.26 -20.25
N LEU A 585 -12.57 21.49 -19.75
CA LEU A 585 -11.39 21.74 -20.58
C LEU A 585 -11.02 20.52 -21.43
N LEU A 586 -11.10 19.31 -20.88
CA LEU A 586 -10.91 18.08 -21.63
C LEU A 586 -12.00 17.92 -22.69
N LYS A 587 -13.26 18.15 -22.33
CA LYS A 587 -14.38 18.15 -23.28
C LYS A 587 -14.13 19.11 -24.45
N LYS A 588 -13.76 20.36 -24.18
CA LYS A 588 -13.45 21.35 -25.22
C LYS A 588 -12.28 20.94 -26.14
N ARG A 589 -11.29 20.19 -25.62
CA ARG A 589 -10.19 19.64 -26.44
C ARG A 589 -10.66 18.46 -27.30
N LEU A 590 -11.71 17.76 -26.88
CA LEU A 590 -12.32 16.60 -27.55
C LEU A 590 -13.51 16.98 -28.43
N ASP A 591 -13.95 18.22 -28.43
CA ASP A 591 -14.85 18.81 -29.44
C ASP A 591 -14.02 19.26 -30.65
#